data_AF-A0A1G7K6D3-F1
#
_entry.id   AF-A0A1G7K6D3-F1
#
_cell.length_a   1.000
_cell.length_b   1.000
_cell.length_c   1.000
_cell.angle_alpha   90.00
_cell.angle_beta   90.00
_cell.angle_gamma   90.00
#
_symmetry.space_group_name_H-M   'P 1'
#
loop_
_entity.id
_entity.type
_entity.pdbx_description
1 polymer ?
#
loop_
_entity_poly.entity_id
_entity_poly.type
_entity_poly.pdbx_seq_one_letter_code
_entity_poly.pdbx_strand_id
1 'polypeptide(L)'
;MTRRGRQMALQRLTTLFAGTAFVITLGTVSMAVSLLLVVGAAVIYLRWPRPEAPPGAQRYQWFPTVMVADVIALVLVPLLFGAPLLLTETGRAPHGSAILFWPLGALAGALLVTGWKRSVFTLSIDTDGLLLDDGLRETFLPYREIVSIEPWERDVLRLLLPIVRWLETLREPPPQGPPRLSQESRGLALQLRDGASVIIPGAAFDNGTRQIIRACVARGVPFGRSAARTVQVGSSGPDRQT
;
A
#
# COMPACT_ATOMS: atom_id res chain seq x y z
N MET A 1 2.17 17.53 -0.22
CA MET A 1 1.89 16.54 -1.28
C MET A 1 2.80 16.85 -2.46
N THR A 2 3.63 15.91 -2.90
CA THR A 2 4.60 16.16 -3.97
C THR A 2 3.89 16.35 -5.32
N ARG A 3 4.58 16.93 -6.31
CA ARG A 3 4.00 17.11 -7.66
C ARG A 3 3.62 15.76 -8.27
N ARG A 4 4.49 14.75 -8.11
CA ARG A 4 4.25 13.37 -8.53
C ARG A 4 3.07 12.74 -7.80
N GLY A 5 3.01 12.91 -6.48
CA GLY A 5 1.87 12.47 -5.67
C GLY A 5 0.53 12.99 -6.19
N ARG A 6 0.45 14.30 -6.45
CA ARG A 6 -0.76 14.95 -6.97
C ARG A 6 -1.14 14.46 -8.36
N GLN A 7 -0.19 14.34 -9.29
CA GLN A 7 -0.47 13.86 -10.65
C GLN A 7 -1.01 12.43 -10.68
N MET A 8 -0.41 11.53 -9.89
CA MET A 8 -0.82 10.13 -9.80
C MET A 8 -2.17 9.96 -9.10
N ALA A 9 -2.50 10.84 -8.15
CA ALA A 9 -3.83 10.88 -7.54
C ALA A 9 -4.88 11.38 -8.54
N LEU A 10 -4.57 12.45 -9.28
CA LEU A 10 -5.47 13.03 -10.28
C LEU A 10 -5.79 12.03 -11.40
N GLN A 11 -4.80 11.28 -11.87
CA GLN A 11 -5.00 10.21 -12.86
C GLN A 11 -6.03 9.17 -12.37
N ARG A 12 -5.87 8.68 -11.14
CA ARG A 12 -6.79 7.65 -10.59
C ARG A 12 -8.17 8.22 -10.33
N LEU A 13 -8.26 9.44 -9.81
CA LEU A 13 -9.54 10.11 -9.57
C LEU A 13 -10.29 10.34 -10.89
N THR A 14 -9.62 10.85 -11.93
CA THR A 14 -10.25 11.08 -13.25
C THR A 14 -10.68 9.77 -13.91
N THR A 15 -9.84 8.73 -13.85
CA THR A 15 -10.18 7.38 -14.32
C THR A 15 -11.40 6.84 -13.58
N LEU A 16 -11.41 6.97 -12.25
CA LEU A 16 -12.50 6.50 -11.41
C LEU A 16 -13.79 7.24 -11.71
N PHE A 17 -13.75 8.58 -11.85
CA PHE A 17 -14.91 9.38 -12.24
C PHE A 17 -15.49 8.94 -13.58
N ALA A 18 -14.64 8.72 -14.59
CA ALA A 18 -15.07 8.24 -15.90
C ALA A 18 -15.69 6.83 -15.81
N GLY A 19 -15.11 5.93 -15.03
CA GLY A 19 -15.65 4.59 -14.78
C GLY A 19 -17.00 4.64 -14.06
N THR A 20 -17.14 5.45 -13.01
CA THR A 20 -18.41 5.61 -12.29
C THR A 20 -19.48 6.25 -13.17
N ALA A 21 -19.12 7.25 -13.98
CA ALA A 21 -20.02 7.83 -14.96
C ALA A 21 -20.49 6.81 -16.01
N PHE A 22 -19.59 5.91 -16.47
CA PHE A 22 -19.98 4.79 -17.34
C PHE A 22 -21.06 3.93 -16.69
N VAL A 23 -20.89 3.54 -15.43
CA VAL A 23 -21.89 2.71 -14.72
C VAL A 23 -23.21 3.46 -14.58
N ILE A 24 -23.21 4.72 -14.13
CA ILE A 24 -24.45 5.50 -13.93
C ILE A 24 -25.19 5.74 -15.25
N THR A 25 -24.47 5.91 -16.36
CA THR A 25 -25.06 6.20 -17.66
C THR A 25 -25.57 4.95 -18.39
N LEU A 26 -25.26 3.75 -17.88
CA LEU A 26 -25.65 2.50 -18.49
C LEU A 26 -27.18 2.39 -18.53
N GLY A 27 -27.75 2.34 -19.74
CA GLY A 27 -29.20 2.26 -19.94
C GLY A 27 -29.96 3.59 -19.85
N THR A 28 -29.30 4.71 -19.54
CA THR A 28 -29.93 6.06 -19.54
C THR A 28 -29.56 6.89 -20.75
N VAL A 29 -28.38 6.65 -21.34
CA VAL A 29 -27.93 7.30 -22.58
C VAL A 29 -27.64 6.25 -23.65
N SER A 30 -27.34 6.69 -24.88
CA SER A 30 -26.96 5.79 -25.96
C SER A 30 -25.73 4.95 -25.58
N MET A 31 -25.72 3.67 -25.98
CA MET A 31 -24.62 2.74 -25.71
C MET A 31 -23.26 3.29 -26.17
N ALA A 32 -23.23 4.02 -27.28
CA ALA A 32 -22.01 4.64 -27.80
C ALA A 32 -21.37 5.62 -26.79
N VAL A 33 -22.19 6.44 -26.11
CA VAL A 33 -21.70 7.40 -25.11
C VAL A 33 -21.14 6.67 -23.89
N SER A 34 -21.82 5.64 -23.39
CA SER A 34 -21.30 4.82 -22.28
C SER A 34 -19.99 4.12 -22.67
N LEU A 35 -19.91 3.56 -23.89
CA LEU A 35 -18.66 2.94 -24.37
C LEU A 35 -17.51 3.94 -24.47
N LEU A 36 -17.76 5.18 -24.88
CA LEU A 36 -16.74 6.23 -24.89
C LEU A 36 -16.21 6.56 -23.49
N LEU A 37 -17.05 6.49 -22.45
CA LEU A 37 -16.63 6.72 -21.06
C LEU A 37 -15.68 5.63 -20.56
N VAL A 38 -15.98 4.35 -20.80
CA VAL A 38 -15.11 3.25 -20.36
C VAL A 38 -13.82 3.20 -21.18
N VAL A 39 -13.88 3.44 -22.49
CA VAL A 39 -12.68 3.57 -23.33
C VAL A 39 -11.84 4.76 -22.89
N GLY A 40 -12.46 5.90 -22.62
CA GLY A 40 -11.81 7.09 -22.09
C GLY A 40 -11.11 6.81 -20.75
N ALA A 41 -11.77 6.14 -19.82
CA ALA A 41 -11.17 5.72 -18.56
C ALA A 41 -9.94 4.83 -18.78
N ALA A 42 -10.02 3.83 -19.67
CA ALA A 42 -8.90 2.96 -20.00
C ALA A 42 -7.73 3.74 -20.63
N VAL A 43 -8.00 4.65 -21.55
CA VAL A 43 -6.99 5.50 -22.19
C VAL A 43 -6.32 6.42 -21.18
N ILE A 44 -7.10 7.09 -20.32
CA ILE A 44 -6.58 7.93 -19.23
C ILE A 44 -5.66 7.08 -18.35
N TYR A 45 -6.09 5.92 -17.88
CA TYR A 45 -5.27 5.10 -16.99
C TYR A 45 -3.97 4.59 -17.65
N LEU A 46 -4.03 4.18 -18.91
CA LEU A 46 -2.89 3.58 -19.61
C LEU A 46 -1.92 4.63 -20.16
N ARG A 47 -2.41 5.78 -20.62
CA ARG A 47 -1.63 6.77 -21.36
C ARG A 47 -1.31 8.04 -20.57
N TRP A 48 -1.83 8.22 -19.35
CA TRP A 48 -1.49 9.39 -18.54
C TRP A 48 0.02 9.50 -18.36
N PRO A 49 0.62 10.68 -18.57
CA PRO A 49 2.05 10.88 -18.41
C PRO A 49 2.46 10.58 -16.97
N ARG A 50 3.36 9.60 -16.81
CA ARG A 50 3.87 9.23 -15.50
C ARG A 50 5.12 10.06 -15.21
N PRO A 51 5.10 10.94 -14.19
CA PRO A 51 6.31 11.63 -13.76
C PRO A 51 7.46 10.64 -13.56
N GLU A 52 8.59 10.97 -14.17
CA GLU A 52 9.81 10.18 -14.08
C GLU A 52 10.35 10.21 -12.66
N ALA A 53 10.91 9.08 -12.23
CA ALA A 53 11.64 9.02 -10.98
C ALA A 53 13.02 9.67 -11.18
N PRO A 54 13.61 10.26 -10.12
CA PRO A 54 14.98 10.74 -10.19
C PRO A 54 15.94 9.64 -10.71
N PRO A 55 17.01 10.00 -11.44
CA PRO A 55 17.99 9.02 -11.94
C PRO A 55 18.55 8.16 -10.80
N GLY A 56 18.55 6.83 -10.97
CA GLY A 56 19.03 5.90 -9.95
C GLY A 56 18.08 5.66 -8.76
N ALA A 57 16.93 6.34 -8.71
CA ALA A 57 15.93 6.10 -7.67
C ALA A 57 15.27 4.73 -7.85
N GLN A 58 15.20 4.00 -6.74
CA GLN A 58 14.49 2.74 -6.62
C GLN A 58 12.99 3.01 -6.54
N ARG A 59 12.18 2.22 -7.27
CA ARG A 59 10.71 2.30 -7.28
C ARG A 59 10.08 0.91 -7.23
N TYR A 60 8.84 0.84 -6.78
CA TYR A 60 8.04 -0.38 -6.89
C TYR A 60 7.89 -0.79 -8.35
N GLN A 61 7.95 -2.09 -8.61
CA GLN A 61 7.55 -2.65 -9.90
C GLN A 61 6.09 -2.27 -10.17
N TRP A 62 5.83 -1.68 -11.34
CA TRP A 62 4.50 -1.21 -11.69
C TRP A 62 3.51 -2.38 -11.88
N PHE A 63 3.96 -3.43 -12.56
CA PHE A 63 3.24 -4.70 -12.65
C PHE A 63 4.06 -5.78 -11.92
N PRO A 64 3.45 -6.65 -11.08
CA PRO A 64 2.02 -6.71 -10.75
C PRO A 64 1.58 -5.78 -9.59
N THR A 65 2.53 -5.17 -8.87
CA THR A 65 2.33 -4.61 -7.53
C THR A 65 1.42 -3.38 -7.44
N VAL A 66 1.32 -2.59 -8.52
CA VAL A 66 0.48 -1.38 -8.60
C VAL A 66 -0.73 -1.64 -9.51
N MET A 67 -0.49 -2.13 -10.72
CA MET A 67 -1.53 -2.24 -11.75
C MET A 67 -2.66 -3.17 -11.34
N VAL A 68 -2.37 -4.31 -10.70
CA VAL A 68 -3.42 -5.29 -10.34
C VAL A 68 -4.38 -4.70 -9.31
N ALA A 69 -3.84 -4.07 -8.26
CA ALA A 69 -4.66 -3.42 -7.23
C ALA A 69 -5.49 -2.27 -7.82
N ASP A 70 -4.89 -1.45 -8.69
CA ASP A 70 -5.59 -0.36 -9.37
C ASP A 70 -6.72 -0.89 -10.26
N VAL A 71 -6.48 -1.90 -11.11
CA VAL A 71 -7.49 -2.45 -12.02
C VAL A 71 -8.67 -3.03 -11.25
N ILE A 72 -8.41 -3.83 -10.21
CA ILE A 72 -9.46 -4.38 -9.35
C ILE A 72 -10.32 -3.25 -8.78
N ALA A 73 -9.69 -2.20 -8.27
CA ALA A 73 -10.39 -1.09 -7.65
C ALA A 73 -11.13 -0.21 -8.66
N LEU A 74 -10.54 0.06 -9.83
CA LEU A 74 -11.14 0.81 -10.92
C LEU A 74 -12.33 0.09 -11.56
N VAL A 75 -12.48 -1.22 -11.35
CA VAL A 75 -13.68 -1.97 -11.72
C VAL A 75 -14.68 -2.00 -10.57
N LEU A 76 -14.24 -2.40 -9.37
CA LEU A 76 -15.14 -2.58 -8.23
C LEU A 76 -15.76 -1.27 -7.73
N VAL A 77 -14.98 -0.18 -7.64
CA VAL A 77 -15.48 1.07 -7.07
C VAL A 77 -16.58 1.67 -7.95
N PRO A 78 -16.43 1.80 -9.28
CA PRO A 78 -17.54 2.24 -10.15
C PRO A 78 -18.80 1.38 -10.04
N LEU A 79 -18.64 0.05 -9.98
CA LEU A 79 -19.78 -0.86 -9.85
C LEU A 79 -20.49 -0.66 -8.51
N LEU A 80 -19.74 -0.62 -7.41
CA LEU A 80 -20.30 -0.49 -6.06
C LEU A 80 -20.89 0.90 -5.79
N PHE A 81 -20.33 1.97 -6.38
CA PHE A 81 -20.90 3.31 -6.26
C PHE A 81 -22.03 3.59 -7.24
N GLY A 82 -21.93 3.09 -8.47
CA GLY A 82 -22.88 3.34 -9.54
C GLY A 82 -24.10 2.43 -9.52
N ALA A 83 -23.97 1.16 -9.10
CA ALA A 83 -25.08 0.22 -9.10
C ALA A 83 -26.29 0.66 -8.26
N PRO A 84 -26.13 1.22 -7.04
CA PRO A 84 -27.28 1.76 -6.29
C PRO A 84 -28.06 2.84 -7.05
N LEU A 85 -27.38 3.62 -7.88
CA LEU A 85 -27.97 4.69 -8.70
C LEU A 85 -28.63 4.17 -9.98
N LEU A 86 -28.19 3.02 -10.49
CA LEU A 86 -28.89 2.30 -11.55
C LEU A 86 -30.17 1.64 -11.05
N LEU A 87 -30.15 1.11 -9.83
CA LEU A 87 -31.27 0.38 -9.22
C LEU A 87 -32.37 1.31 -8.68
N THR A 88 -32.13 2.62 -8.61
CA THR A 88 -33.17 3.63 -8.40
C THR A 88 -33.97 3.83 -9.68
N GLU A 89 -34.83 2.86 -10.03
CA GLU A 89 -35.81 3.06 -11.08
C GLU A 89 -36.77 4.20 -10.70
N THR A 90 -36.88 5.19 -11.60
CA THR A 90 -38.05 6.07 -11.76
C THR A 90 -38.66 6.64 -10.47
N GLY A 91 -37.90 7.44 -9.73
CA GLY A 91 -38.44 8.32 -8.68
C GLY A 91 -38.65 7.69 -7.31
N ARG A 92 -38.17 6.46 -7.06
CA ARG A 92 -38.10 5.87 -5.72
C ARG A 92 -36.67 5.86 -5.19
N ALA A 93 -36.53 6.09 -3.89
CA ALA A 93 -35.24 6.00 -3.20
C ALA A 93 -34.65 4.58 -3.33
N PRO A 94 -33.32 4.42 -3.30
CA PRO A 94 -32.70 3.10 -3.38
C PRO A 94 -33.22 2.21 -2.27
N HIS A 95 -33.42 0.91 -2.54
CA HIS A 95 -33.73 -0.05 -1.49
C HIS A 95 -32.67 0.04 -0.38
N GLY A 96 -33.04 0.03 0.90
CA GLY A 96 -32.10 0.30 2.00
C GLY A 96 -30.85 -0.61 2.02
N SER A 97 -30.95 -1.82 1.46
CA SER A 97 -29.83 -2.76 1.28
C SER A 97 -28.81 -2.29 0.22
N ALA A 98 -29.22 -1.49 -0.77
CA ALA A 98 -28.32 -0.93 -1.79
C ALA A 98 -27.34 0.10 -1.19
N ILE A 99 -27.68 0.71 -0.04
CA ILE A 99 -26.79 1.63 0.68
C ILE A 99 -25.53 0.91 1.19
N LEU A 100 -25.59 -0.41 1.45
CA LEU A 100 -24.44 -1.21 1.89
C LEU A 100 -23.33 -1.31 0.84
N PHE A 101 -23.62 -0.98 -0.43
CA PHE A 101 -22.62 -0.98 -1.49
C PHE A 101 -21.62 0.17 -1.35
N TRP A 102 -22.00 1.32 -0.77
CA TRP A 102 -21.07 2.45 -0.62
C TRP A 102 -19.94 2.20 0.40
N PRO A 103 -20.19 1.63 1.60
CA PRO A 103 -19.11 1.19 2.48
C PRO A 103 -18.17 0.17 1.81
N LEU A 104 -18.71 -0.78 1.05
CA LEU A 104 -17.92 -1.75 0.27
C LEU A 104 -17.10 -1.05 -0.83
N GLY A 105 -17.68 -0.08 -1.52
CA GLY A 105 -17.00 0.75 -2.50
C GLY A 105 -15.88 1.57 -1.88
N ALA A 106 -16.09 2.15 -0.70
CA ALA A 106 -15.07 2.87 0.05
C ALA A 106 -13.92 1.94 0.47
N LEU A 107 -14.23 0.70 0.89
CA LEU A 107 -13.24 -0.32 1.21
C LEU A 107 -12.43 -0.73 -0.04
N ALA A 108 -13.10 -0.95 -1.18
CA ALA A 108 -12.44 -1.21 -2.46
C ALA A 108 -11.56 -0.01 -2.89
N GLY A 109 -11.99 1.22 -2.59
CA GLY A 109 -11.22 2.44 -2.82
C GLY A 109 -9.89 2.48 -2.07
N ALA A 110 -9.75 1.78 -0.94
CA ALA A 110 -8.48 1.64 -0.25
C ALA A 110 -7.41 0.98 -1.13
N LEU A 111 -7.80 0.10 -2.06
CA LEU A 111 -6.87 -0.50 -3.02
C LEU A 111 -6.26 0.57 -3.96
N LEU A 112 -7.05 1.55 -4.42
CA LEU A 112 -6.52 2.69 -5.20
C LEU A 112 -5.51 3.51 -4.39
N VAL A 113 -5.77 3.70 -3.09
CA VAL A 113 -4.84 4.41 -2.21
C VAL A 113 -3.54 3.63 -2.07
N THR A 114 -3.60 2.30 -1.94
CA THR A 114 -2.40 1.46 -1.87
C THR A 114 -1.62 1.44 -3.19
N GLY A 115 -2.31 1.34 -4.33
CA GLY A 115 -1.69 1.42 -5.65
C GLY A 115 -1.06 2.79 -5.89
N TRP A 116 -1.75 3.87 -5.51
CA TRP A 116 -1.23 5.24 -5.53
C TRP A 116 0.05 5.36 -4.70
N LYS A 117 0.01 4.99 -3.41
CA LYS A 117 1.17 5.06 -2.50
C LYS A 117 2.37 4.29 -3.02
N ARG A 118 2.15 3.08 -3.56
CA ARG A 118 3.23 2.27 -4.16
C ARG A 118 3.78 2.88 -5.45
N SER A 119 2.92 3.49 -6.27
CA SER A 119 3.33 4.09 -7.55
C SER A 119 4.15 5.37 -7.41
N VAL A 120 3.93 6.13 -6.33
CA VAL A 120 4.62 7.39 -6.06
C VAL A 120 5.88 7.18 -5.24
N PHE A 121 5.94 6.08 -4.46
CA PHE A 121 7.09 5.82 -3.62
C PHE A 121 8.39 5.70 -4.42
N THR A 122 9.37 6.50 -4.04
CA THR A 122 10.75 6.37 -4.52
C THR A 122 11.76 6.50 -3.40
N LEU A 123 12.88 5.82 -3.60
CA LEU A 123 14.03 5.88 -2.72
C LEU A 123 15.29 6.09 -3.55
N SER A 124 15.95 7.24 -3.39
CA SER A 124 17.27 7.51 -3.96
C SER A 124 18.36 7.39 -2.90
N ILE A 125 19.48 6.79 -3.29
CA ILE A 125 20.70 6.71 -2.51
C ILE A 125 21.55 7.92 -2.89
N ASP A 126 21.82 8.80 -1.94
CA ASP A 126 22.65 9.99 -2.12
C ASP A 126 23.99 9.82 -1.37
N THR A 127 24.93 10.75 -1.57
CA THR A 127 26.24 10.70 -0.91
C THR A 127 26.14 10.86 0.60
N ASP A 128 25.18 11.62 1.10
CA ASP A 128 25.08 11.96 2.54
C ASP A 128 23.92 11.25 3.25
N GLY A 129 23.03 10.61 2.50
CA GLY A 129 21.87 9.94 3.07
C GLY A 129 20.96 9.27 2.06
N LEU A 130 19.77 8.93 2.53
CA LEU A 130 18.70 8.35 1.72
C LEU A 130 17.60 9.40 1.52
N LEU A 131 17.11 9.57 0.31
CA LEU A 131 15.98 10.45 0.02
C LEU A 131 14.76 9.58 -0.30
N LEU A 132 13.74 9.68 0.55
CA LEU A 132 12.43 9.04 0.38
C LEU A 132 11.42 10.06 -0.15
N ASP A 133 10.69 9.70 -1.19
CA ASP A 133 9.44 10.37 -1.57
C ASP A 133 8.30 9.37 -1.39
N ASP A 134 7.32 9.69 -0.55
CA ASP A 134 6.13 8.85 -0.31
C ASP A 134 4.87 9.37 -1.03
N GLY A 135 5.04 10.36 -1.93
CA GLY A 135 4.02 11.11 -2.63
C GLY A 135 3.35 12.22 -1.81
N LEU A 136 3.43 12.17 -0.47
CA LEU A 136 2.94 13.24 0.39
C LEU A 136 4.06 14.23 0.66
N ARG A 137 5.26 13.73 0.98
CA ARG A 137 6.43 14.52 1.35
C ARG A 137 7.69 13.84 0.84
N GLU A 138 8.70 14.67 0.59
CA GLU A 138 10.08 14.22 0.42
C GLU A 138 10.78 14.33 1.78
N THR A 139 11.46 13.26 2.18
CA THR A 139 12.16 13.14 3.44
C THR A 139 13.60 12.75 3.14
N PHE A 140 14.54 13.60 3.54
CA PHE A 140 15.96 13.28 3.52
C PHE A 140 16.35 12.63 4.86
N LEU A 141 17.05 11.50 4.79
CA LEU A 141 17.47 10.72 5.93
C LEU A 141 19.00 10.56 5.93
N PRO A 142 19.73 11.42 6.67
CA PRO A 142 21.18 11.35 6.77
C PRO A 142 21.67 10.01 7.32
N TYR A 143 22.76 9.46 6.78
CA TYR A 143 23.30 8.18 7.29
C TYR A 143 23.66 8.22 8.77
N ARG A 144 24.12 9.38 9.26
CA ARG A 144 24.45 9.60 10.67
C ARG A 144 23.25 9.39 11.61
N GLU A 145 22.03 9.57 11.12
CA GLU A 145 20.80 9.43 11.90
C GLU A 145 20.33 7.97 11.96
N ILE A 146 20.84 7.10 11.09
CA ILE A 146 20.48 5.68 11.05
C ILE A 146 21.38 4.92 12.03
N VAL A 147 20.78 4.36 13.07
CA VAL A 147 21.46 3.58 14.12
C VAL A 147 21.67 2.15 13.68
N SER A 148 20.66 1.52 13.09
CA SER A 148 20.76 0.15 12.61
C SER A 148 19.75 -0.13 11.51
N ILE A 149 20.05 -1.18 10.74
CA ILE A 149 19.16 -1.71 9.71
C ILE A 149 18.77 -3.12 10.09
N GLU A 150 17.47 -3.34 10.24
CA GLU A 150 16.91 -4.61 10.67
C GLU A 150 15.99 -5.19 9.60
N PRO A 151 15.97 -6.52 9.43
CA PRO A 151 14.92 -7.17 8.66
C PRO A 151 13.56 -6.86 9.29
N TRP A 152 12.64 -6.34 8.49
CA TRP A 152 11.26 -6.11 8.90
C TRP A 152 10.36 -7.16 8.29
N GLU A 153 9.50 -7.76 9.11
CA GLU A 153 8.52 -8.74 8.67
C GLU A 153 7.16 -8.35 9.23
N ARG A 154 6.18 -8.19 8.35
CA ARG A 154 4.78 -8.04 8.75
C ARG A 154 4.03 -9.30 8.46
N ASP A 155 3.68 -9.98 9.53
CA ASP A 155 2.77 -11.10 9.52
C ASP A 155 1.33 -10.56 9.44
N VAL A 156 0.83 -10.42 8.21
CA VAL A 156 -0.54 -9.96 7.94
C VAL A 156 -1.56 -10.96 8.52
N LEU A 157 -1.20 -12.24 8.64
CA LEU A 157 -2.05 -13.26 9.24
C LEU A 157 -2.26 -13.05 10.73
N ARG A 158 -1.39 -12.34 11.48
CA ARG A 158 -1.65 -12.03 12.89
C ARG A 158 -2.93 -11.25 13.11
N LEU A 159 -3.30 -10.37 12.17
CA LEU A 159 -4.55 -9.61 12.25
C LEU A 159 -5.77 -10.48 11.93
N LEU A 160 -5.59 -11.51 11.09
CA LEU A 160 -6.65 -12.43 10.68
C LEU A 160 -6.74 -13.66 11.59
N LEU A 161 -5.73 -13.91 12.43
CA LEU A 161 -5.64 -15.02 13.36
C LEU A 161 -6.89 -15.17 14.26
N PRO A 162 -7.51 -14.09 14.78
CA PRO A 162 -8.76 -14.19 15.52
C PRO A 162 -9.92 -14.70 14.67
N ILE A 163 -10.00 -14.24 13.41
CA ILE A 163 -11.06 -14.62 12.45
C ILE A 163 -10.85 -16.06 11.98
N VAL A 164 -9.60 -16.43 11.69
CA VAL A 164 -9.23 -17.80 11.33
C VAL A 164 -9.55 -18.75 12.47
N ARG A 165 -9.16 -18.43 13.71
CA ARG A 165 -9.51 -19.22 14.90
C ARG A 165 -11.02 -19.32 15.10
N TRP A 166 -11.76 -18.24 14.88
CA TRP A 166 -13.22 -18.26 14.95
C TRP A 166 -13.84 -19.14 13.85
N LEU A 167 -13.32 -19.09 12.62
CA LEU A 167 -13.75 -19.98 11.54
C LEU A 167 -13.38 -21.45 11.79
N GLU A 168 -12.25 -21.71 12.46
CA GLU A 168 -11.85 -23.04 12.92
C GLU A 168 -12.82 -23.60 13.97
N THR A 169 -13.45 -22.77 14.80
CA THR A 169 -14.50 -23.25 15.73
C THR A 169 -15.78 -23.72 15.02
N LEU A 170 -15.98 -23.35 13.75
CA LEU A 170 -17.16 -23.70 12.96
C LEU A 170 -16.91 -24.85 11.97
N ARG A 171 -15.71 -25.43 11.93
CA ARG A 171 -15.35 -26.51 10.99
C ARG A 171 -14.75 -27.74 11.69
N GLU A 172 -15.05 -28.90 11.14
CA GLU A 172 -14.29 -30.14 11.36
C GLU A 172 -12.81 -29.95 10.98
N PRO A 173 -11.88 -30.67 11.63
CA PRO A 173 -10.45 -30.39 11.59
C PRO A 173 -9.91 -30.35 10.16
N PRO A 174 -9.31 -29.22 9.71
CA PRO A 174 -8.74 -29.14 8.37
C PRO A 174 -7.50 -30.03 8.26
N PRO A 175 -7.22 -30.61 7.08
CA PRO A 175 -6.00 -31.37 6.84
C PRO A 175 -4.77 -30.47 6.96
N GLN A 176 -3.71 -31.10 7.46
CA GLN A 176 -2.45 -30.56 7.97
C GLN A 176 -1.84 -29.40 7.17
N GLY A 177 -1.50 -28.33 7.90
CA GLY A 177 -0.60 -27.26 7.49
C GLY A 177 -1.34 -25.96 7.13
N PRO A 178 -1.04 -24.82 7.79
CA PRO A 178 -1.63 -23.56 7.40
C PRO A 178 -1.27 -23.29 5.94
N PRO A 179 -2.24 -23.02 5.05
CA PRO A 179 -1.94 -22.69 3.68
C PRO A 179 -1.03 -21.46 3.70
N ARG A 180 0.16 -21.58 3.11
CA ARG A 180 1.14 -20.48 2.95
C ARG A 180 0.60 -19.48 1.90
N LEU A 181 -0.57 -18.91 2.16
CA LEU A 181 -1.33 -18.05 1.26
C LEU A 181 -0.99 -16.56 1.39
N SER A 182 0.01 -16.19 2.19
CA SER A 182 0.58 -14.85 2.15
C SER A 182 2.09 -14.95 2.02
N GLN A 183 2.64 -14.35 0.96
CA GLN A 183 4.00 -13.84 1.03
C GLN A 183 4.10 -13.01 2.32
N GLU A 184 4.89 -13.46 3.28
CA GLU A 184 5.32 -12.63 4.40
C GLU A 184 5.79 -11.29 3.80
N SER A 185 5.19 -10.18 4.22
CA SER A 185 5.63 -8.88 3.75
C SER A 185 6.96 -8.58 4.42
N ARG A 186 8.06 -8.99 3.77
CA ARG A 186 9.44 -8.74 4.21
C ARG A 186 9.90 -7.37 3.73
N GLY A 187 10.84 -6.76 4.45
CA GLY A 187 11.42 -5.45 4.18
C GLY A 187 12.60 -5.11 5.09
N LEU A 188 12.92 -3.82 5.17
CA LEU A 188 13.95 -3.27 6.04
C LEU A 188 13.33 -2.22 6.96
N ALA A 189 13.63 -2.29 8.25
CA ALA A 189 13.40 -1.21 9.19
C ALA A 189 14.72 -0.46 9.38
N LEU A 190 14.71 0.84 9.11
CA LEU A 190 15.78 1.76 9.48
C LEU A 190 15.44 2.31 10.86
N GLN A 191 16.23 1.94 11.87
CA GLN A 191 16.10 2.50 13.20
C GLN A 191 16.86 3.83 13.25
N LEU A 192 16.17 4.88 13.67
CA LEU A 192 16.72 6.23 13.75
C LEU A 192 17.22 6.55 15.17
N ARG A 193 18.10 7.52 15.29
CA ARG A 193 18.66 7.97 16.59
C ARG A 193 17.61 8.51 17.55
N ASP A 194 16.53 9.08 17.02
CA ASP A 194 15.40 9.59 17.80
C ASP A 194 14.44 8.48 18.29
N GLY A 195 14.74 7.22 17.96
CA GLY A 195 13.90 6.06 18.28
C GLY A 195 12.76 5.82 17.28
N ALA A 196 12.62 6.66 16.24
CA ALA A 196 11.67 6.41 15.17
C ALA A 196 12.15 5.27 14.26
N SER A 197 11.21 4.60 13.59
CA SER A 197 11.50 3.52 12.66
C SER A 197 10.90 3.81 11.28
N VAL A 198 11.74 3.80 10.25
CA VAL A 198 11.31 3.96 8.86
C VAL A 198 11.30 2.59 8.18
N ILE A 199 10.12 2.14 7.79
CA ILE A 199 9.93 0.83 7.16
C ILE A 199 9.98 0.97 5.64
N ILE A 200 10.88 0.22 5.01
CA ILE A 200 11.04 0.07 3.57
C ILE A 200 10.59 -1.34 3.19
N PRO A 201 9.40 -1.53 2.59
CA PRO A 201 8.92 -2.84 2.18
C PRO A 201 9.84 -3.47 1.11
N GLY A 202 10.19 -4.74 1.28
CA GLY A 202 11.20 -5.45 0.51
C GLY A 202 10.67 -6.15 -0.74
N ALA A 203 9.36 -6.46 -0.81
CA ALA A 203 8.69 -7.09 -1.96
C ALA A 203 8.67 -6.23 -3.25
N ALA A 204 9.44 -5.15 -3.29
CA ALA A 204 9.39 -4.11 -4.30
C ALA A 204 10.73 -3.80 -4.96
N PHE A 205 11.83 -4.33 -4.41
CA PHE A 205 13.18 -3.94 -4.77
C PHE A 205 14.08 -5.18 -4.89
N ASP A 206 13.92 -5.95 -5.97
CA ASP A 206 14.73 -7.17 -6.21
C ASP A 206 16.24 -6.88 -6.14
N ASN A 207 16.66 -5.67 -6.52
CA ASN A 207 18.04 -5.20 -6.42
C ASN A 207 18.23 -4.01 -5.45
N GLY A 208 17.20 -3.18 -5.24
CA GLY A 208 17.30 -1.97 -4.41
C GLY A 208 17.57 -2.26 -2.93
N THR A 209 16.96 -3.30 -2.34
CA THR A 209 17.19 -3.68 -0.93
C THR A 209 18.67 -3.96 -0.66
N ARG A 210 19.32 -4.69 -1.57
CA ARG A 210 20.76 -5.00 -1.48
C ARG A 210 21.63 -3.75 -1.65
N GLN A 211 21.23 -2.82 -2.52
CA GLN A 211 21.96 -1.56 -2.71
C GLN A 211 21.87 -0.65 -1.49
N ILE A 212 20.70 -0.56 -0.86
CA ILE A 212 20.51 0.21 0.39
C ILE A 212 21.39 -0.37 1.50
N ILE A 213 21.34 -1.69 1.72
CA ILE A 213 22.15 -2.35 2.73
C ILE A 213 23.64 -2.07 2.46
N ARG A 214 24.10 -2.23 1.22
CA ARG A 214 25.50 -1.95 0.85
C ARG A 214 25.89 -0.50 1.10
N ALA A 215 25.06 0.48 0.71
CA ALA A 215 25.34 1.89 0.91
C ALA A 215 25.44 2.26 2.39
N CYS A 216 24.52 1.75 3.21
CA CYS A 216 24.52 2.00 4.64
C CYS A 216 25.68 1.30 5.37
N VAL A 217 25.97 0.04 5.04
CA VAL A 217 27.12 -0.71 5.60
C VAL A 217 28.44 -0.04 5.22
N ALA A 218 28.58 0.43 3.97
CA ALA A 218 29.77 1.18 3.53
C ALA A 218 29.97 2.49 4.29
N ARG A 219 28.94 3.01 4.96
CA ARG A 219 28.99 4.21 5.81
C ARG A 219 28.94 3.90 7.30
N GLY A 220 29.21 2.65 7.69
CA GLY A 220 29.35 2.24 9.08
C GLY A 220 28.03 2.01 9.83
N VAL A 221 26.90 1.94 9.12
CA VAL A 221 25.61 1.58 9.73
C VAL A 221 25.54 0.05 9.89
N PRO A 222 25.36 -0.47 11.11
CA PRO A 222 25.28 -1.91 11.34
C PRO A 222 24.00 -2.52 10.74
N PHE A 223 24.14 -3.71 10.18
CA PHE A 223 23.03 -4.52 9.66
C PHE A 223 22.84 -5.76 10.54
N GLY A 224 21.59 -6.03 10.94
CA GLY A 224 21.23 -7.14 11.82
C GLY A 224 20.38 -6.66 13.00
N ARG A 225 19.72 -7.60 13.70
CA ARG A 225 18.97 -7.27 14.92
C ARG A 225 19.94 -6.66 15.92
N SER A 226 19.81 -5.37 16.20
CA SER A 226 20.60 -4.74 17.24
C SER A 226 20.24 -5.41 18.56
N ALA A 227 21.23 -6.02 19.21
CA ALA A 227 21.12 -6.63 20.53
C ALA A 227 20.81 -5.61 21.66
N ALA A 228 20.38 -4.39 21.31
CA ALA A 228 20.18 -3.27 22.22
C ALA A 228 18.82 -3.28 22.96
N ARG A 229 18.03 -4.37 22.86
CA ARG A 229 16.78 -4.54 23.62
C ARG A 229 16.91 -5.49 24.83
N THR A 230 18.11 -5.63 25.38
CA THR A 230 18.37 -6.45 26.59
C THR A 230 18.75 -5.61 27.81
N VAL A 231 18.74 -4.28 27.72
CA VAL A 231 19.11 -3.40 28.86
C VAL A 231 17.94 -2.48 29.23
N GLN A 232 16.83 -3.07 29.68
CA GLN A 232 15.83 -2.42 30.54
C GLN A 232 14.78 -3.44 31.03
N VAL A 233 15.25 -4.48 31.72
CA VAL A 233 14.44 -5.15 32.75
C VAL A 233 15.30 -5.12 34.00
N GLY A 234 14.77 -4.43 35.01
CA GLY A 234 15.54 -3.80 36.07
C GLY A 234 16.44 -4.74 36.86
N SER A 235 17.69 -4.31 37.02
CA SER A 235 18.44 -4.57 38.24
C SER A 235 17.69 -3.91 39.41
N SER A 236 16.88 -4.68 40.10
CA SER A 236 16.43 -4.36 41.46
C SER A 236 16.67 -5.58 42.35
N GLY A 237 17.94 -5.82 42.66
CA GLY A 237 18.33 -6.20 44.01
C GLY A 237 18.52 -4.91 44.82
N PRO A 238 18.16 -4.92 46.10
CA PRO A 238 19.18 -5.34 47.05
C PRO A 238 18.70 -6.38 48.06
N ASP A 239 19.64 -7.27 48.35
CA ASP A 239 20.05 -7.81 49.64
C ASP A 239 19.04 -8.03 50.77
N ARG A 240 19.15 -9.28 51.24
CA ARG A 240 18.78 -9.80 52.56
C ARG A 240 19.38 -9.01 53.71
N GLN A 241 18.87 -9.36 54.89
CA GLN A 241 19.37 -9.18 56.27
C GLN A 241 18.64 -8.01 56.96
N THR A 242 17.90 -8.19 58.04
CA THR A 242 17.83 -9.24 59.08
C THR A 242 16.41 -9.33 59.63
#